data_AF-A0A7R9QYB6-F1
#
_entry.id   AF-A0A7R9QYB6-F1
#
_cell.length_a   1.000
_cell.length_b   1.000
_cell.length_c   1.000
_cell.angle_alpha   90.00
_cell.angle_beta   90.00
_cell.angle_gamma   90.00
#
_symmetry.space_group_name_H-M   'P 1'
#
loop_
_entity.id
_entity.type
_entity.pdbx_description
1 polymer ?
#
loop_
_entity_poly.entity_id
_entity_poly.type
_entity_poly.pdbx_seq_one_letter_code
_entity_poly.pdbx_strand_id
1 'polypeptide(L)'
;MDESVSPENRHKVYELCKTLLTGKWTQISENELIIKPNYDGFTNQLFYCFLPENQNQEKYNKVVIRSQENSEWQDCYNRTYLLTMGLLLSEKGLAPKILGVFDTGTITEFIDSRYFSGSDDHNPRLVALLAQRLAQFHASDIPVPKDSSHQFFDIVFDKWFDESRRQSLREGLVYQEIQKHKYHTFLTLDLLSEMSWLKQTIIDLKSPVVFSHNDWNRKNILIRETNDKNSQNIEIFFIDFDFSSYSYRGFDMGIYISGWGQKDLQFGSGDFPT
;
A
#
# COMPACT_ATOMS: atom_id res chain seq x y z
N MET A 1 -15.64 -18.38 -0.18
CA MET A 1 -15.32 -19.49 0.73
C MET A 1 -14.69 -18.87 1.96
N ASP A 2 -15.13 -19.21 3.16
CA ASP A 2 -14.51 -18.71 4.39
C ASP A 2 -13.16 -19.44 4.51
N GLU A 3 -12.09 -18.82 3.99
CA GLU A 3 -10.76 -19.42 3.98
C GLU A 3 -10.24 -19.45 5.42
N SER A 4 -10.31 -20.62 6.03
CA SER A 4 -9.77 -20.85 7.36
C SER A 4 -8.25 -20.64 7.35
N VAL A 5 -7.76 -19.88 8.33
CA VAL A 5 -6.31 -19.72 8.56
C VAL A 5 -5.72 -21.08 8.91
N SER A 6 -4.56 -21.42 8.31
CA SER A 6 -3.87 -22.67 8.64
C SER A 6 -3.57 -22.75 10.15
N PRO A 7 -3.55 -23.94 10.76
CA PRO A 7 -3.26 -24.09 12.20
C PRO A 7 -1.94 -23.45 12.62
N GLU A 8 -0.91 -23.57 11.78
CA GLU A 8 0.41 -22.96 12.01
C GLU A 8 0.34 -21.42 12.03
N ASN A 9 -0.31 -20.82 11.02
CA ASN A 9 -0.49 -19.37 10.97
C ASN A 9 -1.37 -18.86 12.12
N ARG A 10 -2.38 -19.63 12.53
CA ARG A 10 -3.23 -19.29 13.68
C ARG A 10 -2.41 -19.19 14.97
N HIS A 11 -1.63 -20.22 15.27
CA HIS A 11 -0.80 -20.25 16.48
C HIS A 11 0.19 -19.08 16.50
N LYS A 12 0.86 -18.84 15.36
CA LYS A 12 1.79 -17.73 15.21
C LYS A 12 1.13 -16.36 15.42
N VAL A 13 0.00 -16.09 14.77
CA VAL A 13 -0.76 -14.84 14.92
C VAL A 13 -1.23 -14.64 16.36
N TYR A 14 -1.68 -15.71 17.01
CA TYR A 14 -2.06 -15.69 18.42
C TYR A 14 -0.89 -15.32 19.33
N GLU A 15 0.27 -15.95 19.18
CA GLU A 15 1.47 -15.66 19.98
C GLU A 15 1.96 -14.21 19.78
N LEU A 16 1.91 -13.68 18.55
CA LEU A 16 2.21 -12.28 18.27
C LEU A 16 1.27 -11.32 19.03
N CYS A 17 -0.05 -11.55 18.93
CA CYS A 17 -1.04 -10.75 19.65
C CYS A 17 -0.81 -10.80 21.16
N LYS A 18 -0.57 -11.99 21.71
CA LYS A 18 -0.39 -12.20 23.15
C LYS A 18 0.89 -11.58 23.71
N THR A 19 1.96 -11.61 22.92
CA THR A 19 3.29 -11.15 23.35
C THR A 19 3.47 -9.63 23.19
N LEU A 20 2.91 -9.06 22.12
CA LEU A 20 3.17 -7.66 21.75
C LEU A 20 2.06 -6.69 22.16
N LEU A 21 0.84 -7.18 22.44
CA LEU A 21 -0.28 -6.35 22.87
C LEU A 21 -0.54 -6.48 24.37
N THR A 22 -1.14 -5.46 24.95
CA THR A 22 -1.42 -5.37 26.39
C THR A 22 -2.88 -5.73 26.71
N GLY A 23 -3.21 -5.85 28.00
CA GLY A 23 -4.60 -5.98 28.43
C GLY A 23 -5.21 -7.34 28.08
N LYS A 24 -6.46 -7.37 27.61
CA LYS A 24 -7.19 -8.62 27.31
C LYS A 24 -6.49 -9.52 26.28
N TRP A 25 -5.67 -8.97 25.40
CA TRP A 25 -4.85 -9.73 24.46
C TRP A 25 -3.88 -10.70 25.14
N THR A 26 -3.42 -10.40 26.36
CA THR A 26 -2.53 -11.30 27.13
C THR A 26 -3.27 -12.47 27.79
N GLN A 27 -4.60 -12.36 27.91
CA GLN A 27 -5.45 -13.30 28.66
C GLN A 27 -6.29 -14.21 27.76
N ILE A 28 -6.50 -13.81 26.49
CA ILE A 28 -7.31 -14.55 25.54
C ILE A 28 -6.69 -15.92 25.25
N SER A 29 -7.52 -16.94 25.06
CA SER A 29 -7.07 -18.24 24.56
C SER A 29 -6.98 -18.26 23.03
N GLU A 30 -6.13 -19.14 22.48
CA GLU A 30 -5.96 -19.27 21.02
C GLU A 30 -7.28 -19.56 20.29
N ASN A 31 -8.18 -20.31 20.92
CA ASN A 31 -9.47 -20.69 20.32
C ASN A 31 -10.49 -19.55 20.32
N GLU A 32 -10.40 -18.61 21.27
CA GLU A 32 -11.31 -17.46 21.36
C GLU A 32 -10.90 -16.33 20.41
N LEU A 33 -9.61 -16.24 20.05
CA LEU A 33 -9.12 -15.21 19.14
C LEU A 33 -9.76 -15.36 17.75
N ILE A 34 -10.44 -14.32 17.29
CA ILE A 34 -11.03 -14.29 15.94
C ILE A 34 -9.95 -13.79 14.99
N ILE A 35 -9.62 -14.59 13.97
CA ILE A 35 -8.63 -14.25 12.94
C ILE A 35 -9.30 -14.39 11.58
N LYS A 36 -9.23 -13.34 10.77
CA LYS A 36 -9.66 -13.35 9.38
C LYS A 36 -8.47 -13.02 8.50
N PRO A 37 -8.05 -13.92 7.59
CA PRO A 37 -7.00 -13.58 6.65
C PRO A 37 -7.55 -12.59 5.62
N ASN A 38 -6.70 -11.68 5.17
CA ASN A 38 -6.96 -10.83 4.01
C ASN A 38 -5.83 -11.05 2.99
N TYR A 39 -6.22 -11.52 1.80
CA TYR A 39 -5.31 -11.83 0.71
C TYR A 39 -5.36 -10.79 -0.42
N ASP A 40 -5.93 -9.60 -0.20
CA ASP A 40 -6.12 -8.56 -1.23
C ASP A 40 -4.82 -7.82 -1.64
N GLY A 41 -3.64 -8.42 -1.39
CA GLY A 41 -2.34 -7.87 -1.73
C GLY A 41 -1.34 -8.94 -2.17
N PHE A 42 -0.53 -8.64 -3.20
CA PHE A 42 0.45 -9.56 -3.78
C PHE A 42 1.71 -9.77 -2.93
N THR A 43 2.01 -8.84 -2.03
CA THR A 43 3.33 -8.74 -1.37
C THR A 43 3.30 -8.96 0.14
N ASN A 44 2.12 -8.95 0.76
CA ASN A 44 1.94 -8.91 2.22
C ASN A 44 0.88 -9.92 2.67
N GLN A 45 1.18 -10.67 3.73
CA GLN A 45 0.17 -11.45 4.44
C GLN A 45 -0.51 -10.55 5.48
N LEU A 46 -1.82 -10.34 5.34
CA LEU A 46 -2.62 -9.53 6.26
C LEU A 46 -3.54 -10.43 7.08
N PHE A 47 -3.55 -10.23 8.39
CA PHE A 47 -4.50 -10.89 9.30
C PHE A 47 -5.24 -9.84 10.11
N TYR A 48 -6.56 -9.90 10.08
CA TYR A 48 -7.41 -9.10 10.95
C TYR A 48 -7.75 -9.90 12.19
N CYS A 49 -7.35 -9.39 13.35
CA CYS A 49 -7.52 -10.04 14.63
C CYS A 49 -8.48 -9.25 15.50
N PHE A 50 -9.42 -9.94 16.14
CA PHE A 50 -10.46 -9.32 16.95
C PHE A 50 -10.57 -10.02 18.29
N LEU A 51 -10.68 -9.24 19.37
CA LEU A 51 -11.19 -9.75 20.63
C LEU A 51 -12.68 -10.09 20.47
N PRO A 52 -13.21 -11.11 21.18
CA PRO A 52 -14.62 -11.43 21.14
C PRO A 52 -15.47 -10.31 21.75
N GLU A 53 -16.73 -10.21 21.35
CA GLU A 53 -17.60 -9.08 21.70
C GLU A 53 -17.75 -8.84 23.22
N ASN A 54 -17.70 -9.91 24.01
CA ASN A 54 -17.76 -9.85 25.48
C ASN A 54 -16.49 -9.27 26.13
N GLN A 55 -15.43 -9.01 25.36
CA GLN A 55 -14.14 -8.46 25.81
C GLN A 55 -13.78 -7.14 25.09
N ASN A 56 -14.73 -6.49 24.41
CA ASN A 56 -14.55 -5.29 23.59
C ASN A 56 -14.29 -3.96 24.36
N GLN A 57 -13.90 -4.02 25.63
CA GLN A 57 -13.65 -2.80 26.43
C GLN A 57 -12.26 -2.21 26.20
N GLU A 58 -11.36 -2.94 25.53
CA GLU A 58 -10.03 -2.46 25.16
C GLU A 58 -10.11 -1.36 24.09
N LYS A 59 -9.27 -0.32 24.21
CA LYS A 59 -9.15 0.74 23.19
C LYS A 59 -8.87 0.15 21.81
N TYR A 60 -8.01 -0.87 21.76
CA TYR A 60 -7.65 -1.61 20.56
C TYR A 60 -8.18 -3.04 20.66
N ASN A 61 -9.49 -3.23 20.51
CA ASN A 61 -10.12 -4.55 20.47
C ASN A 61 -10.06 -5.22 19.07
N LYS A 62 -9.60 -4.47 18.06
CA LYS A 62 -9.37 -4.92 16.69
C LYS A 62 -7.98 -4.48 16.23
N VAL A 63 -7.19 -5.38 15.65
CA VAL A 63 -5.84 -5.09 15.14
C VAL A 63 -5.60 -5.74 13.78
N VAL A 64 -4.61 -5.23 13.05
CA VAL A 64 -4.15 -5.77 11.78
C VAL A 64 -2.70 -6.20 11.92
N ILE A 65 -2.41 -7.47 11.66
CA ILE A 65 -1.04 -7.96 11.52
C ILE A 65 -0.67 -7.95 10.04
N ARG A 66 0.45 -7.29 9.73
CA ARG A 66 1.07 -7.29 8.39
C ARG A 66 2.41 -7.99 8.47
N SER A 67 2.58 -9.06 7.70
CA SER A 67 3.79 -9.87 7.63
C SER A 67 4.37 -9.90 6.21
N GLN A 68 5.70 -9.75 6.11
CA GLN A 68 6.46 -9.75 4.86
C GLN A 68 7.32 -11.02 4.68
N GLU A 69 7.03 -12.11 5.40
CA GLU A 69 7.88 -13.32 5.42
C GLU A 69 8.01 -14.05 4.10
N ASN A 70 7.02 -13.90 3.22
CA ASN A 70 6.95 -14.60 1.94
C ASN A 70 6.86 -13.61 0.77
N SER A 71 7.35 -12.39 0.96
CA SER A 71 7.35 -11.40 -0.11
C SER A 71 8.44 -11.75 -1.12
N GLU A 72 8.07 -11.94 -2.39
CA GLU A 72 9.05 -12.06 -3.50
C GLU A 72 9.98 -10.83 -3.59
N TRP A 73 9.59 -9.74 -2.93
CA TRP A 73 10.28 -8.46 -2.91
C TRP A 73 11.07 -8.22 -1.62
N GLN A 74 11.23 -9.22 -0.76
CA GLN A 74 11.91 -9.09 0.54
C GLN A 74 13.35 -8.54 0.42
N ASP A 75 14.05 -8.83 -0.67
CA ASP A 75 15.39 -8.31 -0.96
C ASP A 75 15.40 -6.88 -1.52
N CYS A 76 14.24 -6.38 -1.96
CA CYS A 76 14.11 -5.04 -2.53
C CYS A 76 13.85 -3.97 -1.46
N TYR A 77 13.48 -4.36 -0.24
CA TYR A 77 13.13 -3.43 0.83
C TYR A 77 14.16 -3.39 1.95
N ASN A 78 14.55 -2.19 2.35
CA ASN A 78 15.26 -1.99 3.60
C ASN A 78 14.25 -2.01 4.77
N ARG A 79 14.18 -3.13 5.49
CA ARG A 79 13.27 -3.31 6.65
C ARG A 79 13.45 -2.21 7.71
N THR A 80 14.67 -1.76 7.95
CA THR A 80 14.93 -0.66 8.89
C THR A 80 14.27 0.63 8.42
N TYR A 81 14.32 0.92 7.12
CA TYR A 81 13.61 2.08 6.55
C TYR A 81 12.11 1.90 6.69
N LEU A 82 11.53 0.79 6.25
CA LEU A 82 10.08 0.55 6.35
C LEU A 82 9.54 0.73 7.78
N LEU A 83 10.21 0.13 8.78
CA LEU A 83 9.84 0.29 10.18
C LEU A 83 9.99 1.73 10.68
N THR A 84 11.08 2.40 10.32
CA THR A 84 11.32 3.81 10.71
C THR A 84 10.25 4.74 10.13
N MET A 85 9.93 4.58 8.85
CA MET A 85 8.89 5.35 8.17
C MET A 85 7.52 5.08 8.79
N GLY A 86 7.15 3.81 8.95
CA GLY A 86 5.87 3.41 9.52
C GLY A 86 5.66 3.96 10.93
N LEU A 87 6.65 3.85 11.82
CA LEU A 87 6.56 4.36 13.19
C LEU A 87 6.39 5.88 13.23
N LEU A 88 7.14 6.62 12.40
CA LEU A 88 7.03 8.07 12.34
C LEU A 88 5.70 8.55 11.76
N LEU A 89 5.20 7.89 10.73
CA LEU A 89 3.90 8.21 10.12
C LEU A 89 2.74 7.88 11.07
N SER A 90 2.85 6.78 11.81
CA SER A 90 1.94 6.40 12.91
C SER A 90 1.89 7.49 13.97
N GLU A 91 3.04 7.96 14.47
CA GLU A 91 3.08 9.00 15.50
C GLU A 91 2.62 10.38 15.00
N LYS A 92 2.73 10.65 13.70
CA LYS A 92 2.16 11.85 13.06
C LYS A 92 0.65 11.75 12.78
N GLY A 93 0.02 10.60 13.01
CA GLY A 93 -1.40 10.37 12.72
C GLY A 93 -1.73 10.35 11.21
N LEU A 94 -0.73 10.05 10.37
CA LEU A 94 -0.89 9.92 8.91
C LEU A 94 -1.09 8.47 8.46
N ALA A 95 -0.75 7.52 9.32
CA ALA A 95 -0.91 6.08 9.14
C ALA A 95 -1.64 5.48 10.35
N PRO A 96 -2.18 4.24 10.23
CA PRO A 96 -2.66 3.50 11.39
C PRO A 96 -1.59 3.38 12.47
N LYS A 97 -1.99 3.51 13.74
CA LYS A 97 -1.07 3.39 14.86
C LYS A 97 -0.40 2.03 14.90
N ILE A 98 0.92 2.00 14.97
CA ILE A 98 1.69 0.77 15.23
C ILE A 98 1.59 0.43 16.71
N LEU A 99 1.10 -0.77 17.00
CA LEU A 99 0.88 -1.32 18.35
C LEU A 99 1.96 -2.35 18.73
N GLY A 100 2.62 -2.96 17.74
CA GLY A 100 3.70 -3.93 17.95
C GLY A 100 4.57 -4.08 16.70
N VAL A 101 5.82 -4.47 16.91
CA VAL A 101 6.80 -4.73 15.85
C VAL A 101 7.46 -6.08 16.11
N PHE A 102 7.66 -6.87 15.06
CA PHE A 102 8.38 -8.14 15.09
C PHE A 102 9.30 -8.24 13.88
N ASP A 103 10.21 -9.23 13.88
CA ASP A 103 11.29 -9.37 12.87
C ASP A 103 10.80 -9.22 11.43
N THR A 104 9.60 -9.71 11.18
CA THR A 104 9.06 -9.87 9.84
C THR A 104 7.90 -8.94 9.51
N GLY A 105 7.47 -8.08 10.44
CA GLY A 105 6.29 -7.23 10.23
C GLY A 105 5.85 -6.39 11.44
N THR A 106 4.59 -5.95 11.39
CA THR A 106 4.01 -5.03 12.39
C THR A 106 2.57 -5.41 12.75
N ILE A 107 2.17 -5.09 13.97
CA ILE A 107 0.78 -5.05 14.41
C ILE A 107 0.33 -3.59 14.43
N THR A 108 -0.77 -3.27 13.76
CA THR A 108 -1.34 -1.92 13.70
C THR A 108 -2.76 -1.92 14.25
N GLU A 109 -3.27 -0.75 14.62
CA GLU A 109 -4.68 -0.60 14.93
C GLU A 109 -5.54 -0.91 13.68
N PHE A 110 -6.69 -1.55 13.90
CA PHE A 110 -7.65 -1.71 12.83
C PHE A 110 -8.43 -0.42 12.63
N ILE A 111 -8.40 0.12 11.41
CA ILE A 111 -9.20 1.28 11.06
C ILE A 111 -10.56 0.82 10.56
N ASP A 112 -11.61 1.00 11.37
CA ASP A 112 -13.00 0.84 10.90
C ASP A 112 -13.29 1.90 9.83
N SER A 113 -13.17 1.50 8.57
CA SER A 113 -13.11 2.38 7.41
C SER A 113 -13.51 1.63 6.15
N ARG A 114 -13.80 2.39 5.10
CA ARG A 114 -13.90 1.90 3.72
C ARG A 114 -12.69 2.38 2.92
N TYR A 115 -12.39 1.70 1.83
CA TYR A 115 -11.45 2.22 0.84
C TYR A 115 -12.03 3.45 0.13
N PHE A 116 -11.15 4.33 -0.33
CA PHE A 116 -11.50 5.36 -1.30
C PHE A 116 -11.92 4.68 -2.61
N SER A 117 -13.01 5.16 -3.21
CA SER A 117 -13.60 4.54 -4.39
C SER A 117 -13.66 5.50 -5.57
N GLY A 118 -13.93 4.99 -6.77
CA GLY A 118 -14.13 5.84 -7.96
C GLY A 118 -15.22 6.90 -7.81
N SER A 119 -16.28 6.65 -7.03
CA SER A 119 -17.37 7.62 -6.84
C SER A 119 -16.97 8.82 -5.95
N ASP A 120 -16.01 8.62 -5.05
CA ASP A 120 -15.52 9.66 -4.13
C ASP A 120 -14.80 10.80 -4.87
N ASP A 121 -14.26 10.55 -6.05
CA ASP A 121 -13.65 11.56 -6.92
C ASP A 121 -14.59 12.70 -7.30
N HIS A 122 -15.89 12.40 -7.34
CA HIS A 122 -16.92 13.38 -7.68
C HIS A 122 -17.38 14.19 -6.48
N ASN A 123 -16.79 13.98 -5.29
CA ASN A 123 -17.06 14.75 -4.08
C ASN A 123 -15.94 15.78 -3.84
N PRO A 124 -16.15 17.07 -4.17
CA PRO A 124 -15.10 18.08 -4.07
C PRO A 124 -14.59 18.29 -2.65
N ARG A 125 -15.45 18.11 -1.63
CA ARG A 125 -15.05 18.25 -0.22
C ARG A 125 -14.09 17.15 0.16
N LEU A 126 -14.38 15.90 -0.22
CA LEU A 126 -13.54 14.76 0.09
C LEU A 126 -12.20 14.81 -0.66
N VAL A 127 -12.22 15.18 -1.95
CA VAL A 127 -11.00 15.39 -2.74
C VAL A 127 -10.12 16.50 -2.14
N ALA A 128 -10.72 17.59 -1.65
CA ALA A 128 -9.97 18.65 -0.98
C ALA A 128 -9.29 18.15 0.31
N LEU A 129 -9.99 17.34 1.13
CA LEU A 129 -9.41 16.72 2.32
C LEU A 129 -8.30 15.72 1.97
N LEU A 130 -8.48 14.94 0.90
CA LEU A 130 -7.49 14.00 0.39
C LEU A 130 -6.22 14.73 -0.06
N ALA A 131 -6.36 15.83 -0.80
CA ALA A 131 -5.23 16.65 -1.24
C ALA A 131 -4.49 17.29 -0.06
N GLN A 132 -5.22 17.75 0.97
CA GLN A 132 -4.60 18.25 2.21
C GLN A 132 -3.81 17.15 2.93
N ARG A 133 -4.38 15.93 3.02
CA ARG A 133 -3.70 14.78 3.62
C ARG A 133 -2.44 14.40 2.84
N LEU A 134 -2.49 14.40 1.51
CA LEU A 134 -1.31 14.18 0.66
C LEU A 134 -0.25 15.26 0.89
N ALA A 135 -0.63 16.52 0.97
CA ALA A 135 0.31 17.60 1.24
C ALA A 135 1.02 17.44 2.60
N GLN A 136 0.30 16.98 3.64
CA GLN A 136 0.89 16.66 4.95
C GLN A 136 1.87 15.47 4.85
N PHE A 137 1.52 14.45 4.06
CA PHE A 137 2.41 13.32 3.80
C PHE A 137 3.67 13.76 3.05
N HIS A 138 3.54 14.51 1.97
CA HIS A 138 4.67 15.08 1.19
C HIS A 138 5.60 15.96 2.02
N ALA A 139 5.04 16.71 2.96
CA ALA A 139 5.79 17.56 3.88
C ALA A 139 6.48 16.79 5.02
N SER A 140 6.28 15.48 5.12
CA SER A 140 6.87 14.69 6.20
C SER A 140 8.40 14.61 6.06
N ASP A 141 9.09 15.10 7.07
CA ASP A 141 10.50 14.80 7.23
C ASP A 141 10.68 13.41 7.85
N ILE A 142 11.24 12.50 7.06
CA ILE A 142 11.43 11.08 7.39
C ILE A 142 12.91 10.74 7.17
N PRO A 143 13.64 10.19 8.15
CA PRO A 143 15.10 10.04 8.12
C PRO A 143 15.54 8.83 7.27
N VAL A 144 15.13 8.82 6.01
CA VAL A 144 15.57 7.91 4.94
C VAL A 144 16.31 8.71 3.88
N PRO A 145 17.07 8.07 2.97
CA PRO A 145 17.81 8.79 1.92
C PRO A 145 16.92 9.75 1.12
N LYS A 146 17.31 11.02 1.08
CA LYS A 146 16.56 12.10 0.40
C LYS A 146 16.80 12.14 -1.11
N ASP A 147 17.95 11.64 -1.54
CA ASP A 147 18.36 11.56 -2.94
C ASP A 147 17.85 10.28 -3.63
N SER A 148 16.71 9.75 -3.15
CA SER A 148 16.15 8.48 -3.61
C SER A 148 15.22 8.61 -4.81
N SER A 149 15.06 9.82 -5.38
CA SER A 149 14.31 10.02 -6.63
C SER A 149 14.95 9.23 -7.77
N HIS A 150 16.26 8.98 -7.70
CA HIS A 150 16.92 8.09 -8.64
C HIS A 150 16.68 6.63 -8.30
N GLN A 151 16.59 6.22 -7.04
CA GLN A 151 16.48 4.79 -6.69
C GLN A 151 15.18 4.13 -7.15
N PHE A 152 14.02 4.76 -6.98
CA PHE A 152 12.76 4.17 -7.47
C PHE A 152 12.77 4.07 -9.00
N PHE A 153 13.16 5.15 -9.68
CA PHE A 153 13.20 5.16 -11.14
C PHE A 153 14.32 4.31 -11.71
N ASP A 154 15.47 4.18 -11.07
CA ASP A 154 16.55 3.27 -11.46
C ASP A 154 16.16 1.82 -11.19
N ILE A 155 15.41 1.52 -10.11
CA ILE A 155 14.81 0.18 -9.94
C ILE A 155 13.81 -0.10 -11.06
N VAL A 156 12.90 0.83 -11.36
CA VAL A 156 11.88 0.65 -12.42
C VAL A 156 12.52 0.55 -13.81
N PHE A 157 13.45 1.43 -14.15
CA PHE A 157 14.04 1.49 -15.48
C PHE A 157 15.18 0.49 -15.66
N ASP A 158 16.04 0.30 -14.66
CA ASP A 158 17.25 -0.51 -14.82
C ASP A 158 17.06 -1.95 -14.32
N LYS A 159 16.23 -2.19 -13.29
CA LYS A 159 15.93 -3.56 -12.80
C LYS A 159 14.66 -4.15 -13.40
N TRP A 160 13.57 -3.38 -13.50
CA TRP A 160 12.30 -3.93 -13.99
C TRP A 160 12.22 -3.97 -15.51
N PHE A 161 13.05 -3.24 -16.24
CA PHE A 161 13.10 -3.25 -17.70
C PHE A 161 14.36 -3.93 -18.25
N ASP A 162 14.75 -5.04 -17.64
CA ASP A 162 15.89 -5.85 -18.03
C ASP A 162 15.68 -6.65 -19.33
N GLU A 163 16.73 -7.31 -19.81
CA GLU A 163 16.74 -8.13 -21.04
C GLU A 163 15.66 -9.23 -21.02
N SER A 164 15.35 -9.80 -19.85
CA SER A 164 14.42 -10.92 -19.70
C SER A 164 12.98 -10.48 -19.98
N ARG A 165 12.58 -9.30 -19.51
CA ARG A 165 11.23 -8.76 -19.76
C ARG A 165 11.09 -8.21 -21.19
N ARG A 166 12.20 -7.82 -21.82
CA ARG A 166 12.21 -7.51 -23.27
C ARG A 166 11.93 -8.76 -24.11
N GLN A 167 12.44 -9.92 -23.69
CA GLN A 167 12.14 -11.18 -24.35
C GLN A 167 10.67 -11.60 -24.17
N SER A 168 10.08 -11.34 -22.99
CA SER A 168 8.68 -11.71 -22.72
C SER A 168 7.67 -10.94 -23.59
N LEU A 169 8.00 -9.71 -24.00
CA LEU A 169 7.24 -8.92 -24.97
C LEU A 169 7.23 -9.50 -26.38
N ARG A 170 8.26 -10.28 -26.74
CA ARG A 170 8.41 -10.87 -28.09
C ARG A 170 7.90 -12.30 -28.18
N GLU A 171 8.04 -13.08 -27.10
CA GLU A 171 7.83 -14.54 -27.16
C GLU A 171 7.16 -15.13 -25.90
N GLY A 172 6.76 -14.31 -24.91
CA GLY A 172 6.21 -14.77 -23.63
C GLY A 172 4.71 -14.53 -23.42
N LEU A 173 4.24 -14.63 -22.17
CA LEU A 173 2.85 -14.37 -21.79
C LEU A 173 2.36 -12.98 -22.22
N VAL A 174 3.23 -11.97 -22.11
CA VAL A 174 2.93 -10.60 -22.54
C VAL A 174 2.68 -10.54 -24.05
N TYR A 175 3.49 -11.23 -24.85
CA TYR A 175 3.26 -11.35 -26.29
C TYR A 175 1.91 -12.01 -26.61
N GLN A 176 1.55 -13.08 -25.89
CA GLN A 176 0.26 -13.77 -26.10
C GLN A 176 -0.93 -12.85 -25.83
N GLU A 177 -0.89 -12.07 -24.76
CA GLU A 177 -1.95 -11.09 -24.45
C GLU A 177 -1.98 -9.93 -25.46
N ILE A 178 -0.82 -9.42 -25.92
CA ILE A 178 -0.75 -8.44 -27.00
C ILE A 178 -1.43 -8.98 -28.28
N GLN A 179 -1.20 -10.24 -28.63
CA GLN A 179 -1.83 -10.88 -29.79
C GLN A 179 -3.34 -11.04 -29.59
N LYS A 180 -3.76 -11.54 -28.41
CA LYS A 180 -5.17 -11.74 -28.04
C LYS A 180 -5.99 -10.45 -28.12
N HIS A 181 -5.45 -9.34 -27.61
CA HIS A 181 -6.11 -8.05 -27.59
C HIS A 181 -5.76 -7.13 -28.77
N LYS A 182 -4.96 -7.61 -29.73
CA LYS A 182 -4.55 -6.91 -30.95
C LYS A 182 -3.81 -5.59 -30.72
N TYR A 183 -3.04 -5.48 -29.63
CA TYR A 183 -2.21 -4.32 -29.33
C TYR A 183 -0.87 -4.34 -30.09
N HIS A 184 -0.88 -4.71 -31.38
CA HIS A 184 0.34 -4.96 -32.16
C HIS A 184 1.29 -3.75 -32.24
N THR A 185 0.78 -2.53 -32.01
CA THR A 185 1.60 -1.32 -31.90
C THR A 185 2.68 -1.44 -30.82
N PHE A 186 2.41 -2.10 -29.68
CA PHE A 186 3.41 -2.31 -28.63
C PHE A 186 4.62 -3.12 -29.09
N LEU A 187 4.45 -4.03 -30.06
CA LEU A 187 5.55 -4.82 -30.61
C LEU A 187 6.46 -3.99 -31.53
N THR A 188 5.97 -2.85 -32.00
CA THR A 188 6.69 -1.94 -32.90
C THR A 188 7.36 -0.77 -32.18
N LEU A 189 7.05 -0.57 -30.90
CA LEU A 189 7.66 0.49 -30.10
C LEU A 189 9.09 0.11 -29.71
N ASP A 190 10.02 1.05 -29.90
CA ASP A 190 11.33 0.96 -29.27
C ASP A 190 11.22 1.37 -27.82
N LEU A 191 10.82 0.43 -26.97
CA LEU A 191 10.59 0.71 -25.56
C LEU A 191 11.85 1.19 -24.84
N LEU A 192 13.06 0.87 -25.33
CA LEU A 192 14.30 1.39 -24.71
C LEU A 192 14.46 2.88 -24.96
N SER A 193 14.20 3.30 -26.20
CA SER A 193 14.19 4.72 -26.56
C SER A 193 13.07 5.46 -25.83
N GLU A 194 11.86 4.88 -25.73
CA GLU A 194 10.73 5.47 -25.01
C GLU A 194 11.01 5.60 -23.50
N MET A 195 11.58 4.57 -22.86
CA MET A 195 11.94 4.63 -21.44
C MET A 195 13.07 5.64 -21.18
N SER A 196 14.07 5.69 -22.07
CA SER A 196 15.15 6.69 -21.97
C SER A 196 14.63 8.11 -22.13
N TRP A 197 13.74 8.33 -23.12
CA TRP A 197 13.06 9.60 -23.33
C TRP A 197 12.21 10.00 -22.12
N LEU A 198 11.44 9.07 -21.56
CA LEU A 198 10.61 9.30 -20.39
C LEU A 198 11.47 9.66 -19.16
N LYS A 199 12.54 8.92 -18.90
CA LYS A 199 13.50 9.20 -17.82
C LYS A 199 14.06 10.62 -17.93
N GLN A 200 14.51 11.01 -19.13
CA GLN A 200 15.04 12.35 -19.37
C GLN A 200 13.96 13.43 -19.20
N THR A 201 12.77 13.20 -19.74
CA THR A 201 11.64 14.13 -19.62
C THR A 201 11.27 14.38 -18.16
N ILE A 202 11.24 13.33 -17.33
CA ILE A 202 10.96 13.44 -15.90
C ILE A 202 12.02 14.29 -15.18
N ILE A 203 13.30 14.09 -15.49
CA ILE A 203 14.41 14.88 -14.94
C ILE A 203 14.25 16.36 -15.34
N ASP A 204 13.92 16.62 -16.60
CA ASP A 204 13.81 17.98 -17.15
C ASP A 204 12.61 18.77 -16.59
N LEU A 205 11.55 18.08 -16.13
CA LEU A 205 10.39 18.71 -15.48
C LEU A 205 10.74 19.41 -14.17
N LYS A 206 11.86 19.04 -13.52
CA LYS A 206 12.33 19.64 -12.25
C LYS A 206 11.23 19.68 -11.18
N SER A 207 10.44 18.62 -11.12
CA SER A 207 9.38 18.48 -10.13
C SER A 207 9.98 18.47 -8.72
N PRO A 208 9.36 19.12 -7.73
CA PRO A 208 9.87 19.10 -6.35
C PRO A 208 10.00 17.66 -5.83
N VAL A 209 11.13 17.36 -5.20
CA VAL A 209 11.33 16.09 -4.48
C VAL A 209 10.71 16.22 -3.09
N VAL A 210 9.81 15.30 -2.76
CA VAL A 210 9.05 15.24 -1.50
C VAL A 210 9.03 13.82 -0.98
N PHE A 211 8.59 13.61 0.27
CA PHE A 211 8.34 12.24 0.75
C PHE A 211 7.06 11.71 0.10
N SER A 212 7.22 10.87 -0.92
CA SER A 212 6.14 10.36 -1.77
C SER A 212 5.73 8.95 -1.37
N HIS A 213 4.47 8.63 -1.64
CA HIS A 213 3.95 7.29 -1.41
C HIS A 213 4.44 6.30 -2.47
N ASN A 214 4.55 6.77 -3.72
CA ASN A 214 4.90 6.06 -4.96
C ASN A 214 3.94 4.94 -5.39
N ASP A 215 2.97 4.62 -4.55
CA ASP A 215 1.86 3.73 -4.84
C ASP A 215 0.55 4.33 -4.33
N TRP A 216 0.36 5.63 -4.58
CA TRP A 216 -0.77 6.39 -4.03
C TRP A 216 -2.07 6.11 -4.77
N ASN A 217 -2.56 4.91 -4.57
CA ASN A 217 -3.67 4.34 -5.29
C ASN A 217 -4.90 4.21 -4.36
N ARG A 218 -6.10 3.99 -4.92
CA ARG A 218 -7.37 3.96 -4.15
C ARG A 218 -7.41 2.94 -3.01
N LYS A 219 -6.84 1.75 -3.22
CA LYS A 219 -6.77 0.67 -2.23
C LYS A 219 -5.82 1.01 -1.08
N ASN A 220 -4.94 1.99 -1.26
CA ASN A 220 -4.03 2.48 -0.22
C ASN A 220 -4.58 3.69 0.54
N ILE A 221 -5.84 4.08 0.31
CA ILE A 221 -6.51 5.21 0.97
C ILE A 221 -7.71 4.69 1.75
N LEU A 222 -7.65 4.82 3.08
CA LEU A 222 -8.75 4.48 3.98
C LEU A 222 -9.51 5.75 4.38
N ILE A 223 -10.84 5.67 4.35
CA ILE A 223 -11.73 6.74 4.78
C ILE A 223 -12.55 6.26 5.97
N ARG A 224 -12.38 6.92 7.10
CA ARG A 224 -13.23 6.76 8.27
C ARG A 224 -14.12 7.98 8.39
N GLU A 225 -15.43 7.74 8.35
CA GLU A 225 -16.43 8.77 8.57
C GLU A 225 -17.07 8.56 9.94
N THR A 226 -16.97 9.55 10.81
CA THR A 226 -17.62 9.53 12.13
C THR A 226 -18.67 10.63 12.19
N ASN A 227 -19.86 10.25 12.64
CA ASN A 227 -20.96 11.18 12.84
C ASN A 227 -20.96 11.63 14.30
N ASP A 228 -20.48 12.85 14.53
CA ASP A 228 -20.70 13.52 15.81
C ASP A 228 -21.92 14.44 15.72
N LYS A 229 -22.57 14.67 16.87
CA LYS A 229 -23.92 15.27 17.01
C LYS A 229 -24.17 16.56 16.21
N ASN A 230 -23.14 17.26 15.72
CA ASN A 230 -23.24 18.44 14.86
C ASN A 230 -22.23 18.49 13.69
N SER A 231 -21.44 17.44 13.43
CA SER A 231 -20.44 17.45 12.35
C SER A 231 -20.07 16.04 11.88
N GLN A 232 -20.06 15.84 10.55
CA GLN A 232 -19.41 14.69 9.93
C GLN A 232 -17.90 14.95 9.90
N ASN A 233 -17.16 14.17 10.69
CA ASN A 233 -15.71 14.18 10.69
C ASN A 233 -15.20 13.08 9.76
N ILE A 234 -14.27 13.44 8.87
CA ILE A 234 -13.70 12.54 7.88
C ILE A 234 -12.21 12.45 8.15
N GLU A 235 -11.76 11.25 8.50
CA GLU A 235 -10.35 10.94 8.67
C GLU A 235 -9.87 10.12 7.47
N ILE A 236 -8.69 10.48 6.97
CA ILE A 236 -8.06 9.81 5.83
C ILE A 236 -6.72 9.25 6.30
N PHE A 237 -6.54 7.95 6.12
CA PHE A 237 -5.29 7.26 6.43
C PHE A 237 -4.70 6.72 5.14
N PHE A 238 -3.39 6.86 4.99
CA PHE A 238 -2.65 6.13 3.96
C PHE A 238 -2.11 4.84 4.57
N ILE A 239 -2.00 3.81 3.74
CA ILE A 239 -1.45 2.50 4.10
C ILE A 239 -0.57 2.00 2.98
N ASP A 240 0.22 0.96 3.24
CA ASP A 240 1.07 0.33 2.24
C ASP A 240 2.22 1.22 1.72
N PHE A 241 3.18 1.47 2.61
CA PHE A 241 4.32 2.33 2.35
C PHE A 241 5.54 1.59 1.77
N ASP A 242 5.35 0.39 1.22
CA ASP A 242 6.48 -0.46 0.78
C ASP A 242 7.33 0.24 -0.29
N PHE A 243 6.70 1.06 -1.14
CA PHE A 243 7.37 1.84 -2.18
C PHE A 243 7.67 3.29 -1.79
N SER A 244 7.31 3.73 -0.58
CA SER A 244 7.47 5.13 -0.18
C SER A 244 8.95 5.54 -0.09
N SER A 245 9.28 6.71 -0.64
CA SER A 245 10.64 7.26 -0.69
C SER A 245 10.61 8.76 -0.96
N TYR A 246 11.77 9.41 -0.99
CA TYR A 246 11.82 10.77 -1.53
C TYR A 246 11.79 10.71 -3.06
N SER A 247 10.72 11.22 -3.67
CA SER A 247 10.47 11.14 -5.11
C SER A 247 9.83 12.43 -5.64
N TYR A 248 9.64 12.50 -6.96
CA TYR A 248 8.99 13.62 -7.61
C TYR A 248 7.52 13.70 -7.21
N ARG A 249 7.11 14.83 -6.62
CA ARG A 249 5.73 15.09 -6.17
C ARG A 249 4.66 14.75 -7.21
N GLY A 250 4.98 15.03 -8.47
CA GLY A 250 4.08 14.80 -9.60
C GLY A 250 3.73 13.33 -9.82
N PHE A 251 4.53 12.38 -9.30
CA PHE A 251 4.30 10.96 -9.49
C PHE A 251 3.06 10.47 -8.73
N ASP A 252 2.95 10.75 -7.43
CA ASP A 252 1.76 10.43 -6.64
C ASP A 252 0.49 11.06 -7.26
N MET A 253 0.57 12.34 -7.62
CA MET A 253 -0.54 13.04 -8.26
C MET A 253 -0.90 12.42 -9.60
N GLY A 254 0.09 12.01 -10.39
CA GLY A 254 -0.09 11.35 -11.67
C GLY A 254 -0.80 10.01 -11.53
N ILE A 255 -0.43 9.20 -10.55
CA ILE A 255 -1.12 7.93 -10.22
C ILE A 255 -2.60 8.22 -9.94
N TYR A 256 -2.88 9.15 -9.02
CA TYR A 256 -4.26 9.51 -8.67
C TYR A 256 -5.08 10.00 -9.88
N ILE A 257 -4.53 10.94 -10.67
CA ILE A 257 -5.21 11.52 -11.84
C ILE A 257 -5.43 10.46 -12.93
N SER A 258 -4.47 9.57 -13.15
CA SER A 258 -4.59 8.51 -14.16
C SER A 258 -5.73 7.53 -13.87
N GLY A 259 -6.01 7.28 -12.59
CA GLY A 259 -7.10 6.44 -12.13
C GLY A 259 -8.42 7.18 -11.90
N TRP A 260 -8.53 8.48 -12.20
CA TRP A 260 -9.72 9.29 -11.89
C TRP A 260 -11.00 8.77 -12.57
N GLY A 261 -12.08 8.62 -11.79
CA GLY A 261 -13.38 8.12 -12.24
C GLY A 261 -13.40 6.63 -12.62
N GLN A 262 -12.28 5.93 -12.55
CA GLN A 262 -12.23 4.50 -12.85
C GLN A 262 -12.85 3.67 -11.71
N LYS A 263 -13.49 2.55 -12.06
CA LYS A 263 -13.92 1.56 -11.07
C LYS A 263 -12.69 0.97 -10.38
N ASP A 264 -12.86 0.45 -9.16
CA ASP A 264 -11.78 0.05 -8.22
C ASP A 264 -10.89 -1.13 -8.67
N LEU A 265 -10.90 -1.45 -9.96
CA LEU A 265 -9.98 -2.33 -10.65
C LEU A 265 -8.75 -1.54 -11.05
N GLN A 266 -7.76 -1.53 -10.17
CA GLN A 266 -6.57 -0.72 -10.36
C GLN A 266 -5.73 -1.10 -11.57
N PHE A 267 -5.92 -2.32 -12.04
CA PHE A 267 -5.67 -2.81 -13.39
C PHE A 267 -6.72 -3.92 -13.50
N GLY A 268 -7.68 -3.85 -14.42
CA GLY A 268 -8.72 -4.88 -14.58
C GLY A 268 -8.09 -6.26 -14.47
N SER A 269 -8.36 -7.06 -13.43
CA SER A 269 -7.89 -8.45 -13.26
C SER A 269 -6.40 -8.79 -13.50
N GLY A 270 -5.50 -7.83 -13.74
CA GLY A 270 -4.23 -8.08 -14.44
C GLY A 270 -4.37 -8.34 -15.95
N ASP A 271 -5.58 -8.22 -16.49
CA ASP A 271 -5.88 -8.18 -17.91
C ASP A 271 -5.55 -6.80 -18.51
N PHE A 272 -5.07 -6.80 -19.75
CA PHE A 272 -4.81 -5.58 -20.50
C PHE A 272 -6.07 -4.68 -20.55
N PRO A 273 -5.91 -3.34 -20.60
CA PRO A 273 -7.03 -2.41 -20.63
C PRO A 273 -7.92 -2.67 -21.87
N THR A 274 -9.05 -3.33 -21.66
CA THR A 274 -10.02 -3.71 -22.71
C THR A 274 -10.59 -2.52 -23.45
#